data_AF-A0A7Y8HKS2-F1
#
_entry.id   AF-A0A7Y8HKS2-F1
#
_cell.length_a   1.000
_cell.length_b   1.000
_cell.length_c   1.000
_cell.angle_alpha   90.00
_cell.angle_beta   90.00
_cell.angle_gamma   90.00
#
_symmetry.space_group_name_H-M   'P 1'
#
loop_
_entity.id
_entity.type
_entity.pdbx_description
1 polymer ?
#
loop_
_entity_poly.entity_id
_entity_poly.type
_entity_poly.pdbx_seq_one_letter_code
_entity_poly.pdbx_strand_id
1 'polypeptide(L)' 'MRKSKIVIIGGGYAGVKMVEELSKYNDIDVILIDKSRFHYLQPQAHEFIAGNVKLNDIAIDLVAFCSSFKRVSFFE' A
#
# COMPACT_ATOMS: atom_id res chain seq x y z
N MET A 1 26.70 8.33 1.72
CA MET A 1 25.66 8.61 2.72
C MET A 1 24.93 7.32 3.06
N ARG A 2 24.67 7.06 4.34
CA ARG A 2 23.98 5.85 4.78
C ARG A 2 22.48 6.01 4.50
N LYS A 3 21.90 5.13 3.68
CA LYS A 3 20.47 5.15 3.40
C LYS A 3 19.70 4.68 4.62
N SER A 4 18.60 5.35 4.92
CA SER A 4 17.69 4.97 5.98
C SER A 4 16.73 3.90 5.46
N LYS A 5 16.56 2.81 6.21
CA LYS A 5 15.60 1.76 5.87
C LYS A 5 14.43 1.84 6.83
N ILE A 6 13.22 1.98 6.29
CA ILE A 6 11.99 2.11 7.08
C ILE A 6 11.10 0.90 6.79
N VAL A 7 10.62 0.28 7.86
CA VAL A 7 9.65 -0.83 7.77
C VAL A 7 8.31 -0.32 8.24
N ILE A 8 7.29 -0.51 7.40
CA ILE A 8 5.89 -0.17 7.66
C ILE A 8 5.15 -1.51 7.83
N ILE A 9 4.47 -1.68 8.96
CA ILE A 9 3.66 -2.88 9.23
C ILE A 9 2.18 -2.48 9.12
N GLY A 10 1.49 -3.07 8.15
CA GLY A 10 0.10 -2.79 7.83
C GLY A 10 -0.05 -1.88 6.59
N GLY A 11 -0.57 -2.44 5.51
CA GLY A 11 -0.95 -1.79 4.26
C GLY A 11 -2.37 -1.22 4.29
N GLY A 12 -2.82 -0.68 5.42
CA GLY A 12 -4.06 0.09 5.49
C GLY A 12 -3.91 1.50 4.92
N TYR A 13 -4.90 2.37 5.13
CA TYR A 13 -4.85 3.79 4.72
C TYR A 13 -3.55 4.49 5.07
N ALA A 14 -3.14 4.40 6.34
CA ALA A 14 -1.93 5.06 6.82
C ALA A 14 -0.66 4.44 6.20
N GLY A 15 -0.62 3.12 6.04
CA GLY A 15 0.53 2.42 5.46
C GLY A 15 0.73 2.77 3.99
N VAL A 16 -0.33 2.69 3.19
CA VAL A 16 -0.33 3.11 1.78
C VAL A 16 0.10 4.57 1.66
N LYS A 17 -0.46 5.46 2.48
CA LYS A 17 -0.10 6.88 2.46
C LYS A 17 1.36 7.12 2.86
N MET A 18 1.85 6.40 3.87
CA MET A 18 3.24 6.53 4.31
C MET A 18 4.23 6.01 3.26
N VAL A 19 3.91 4.91 2.56
CA VAL A 19 4.70 4.47 1.39
C VAL A 19 4.78 5.57 0.34
N GLU A 20 3.64 6.16 -0.03
CA GLU A 20 3.59 7.25 -1.01
C GLU A 20 4.47 8.44 -0.59
N GLU A 21 4.35 8.91 0.65
CA GLU A 21 5.13 10.04 1.14
C GLU A 21 6.62 9.74 1.25
N LEU A 22 7.00 8.57 1.78
CA LEU A 22 8.41 8.20 1.95
C LEU A 22 9.09 7.87 0.63
N SER A 23 8.36 7.38 -0.37
CA SER A 23 8.91 7.05 -1.70
C SER A 23 9.48 8.26 -2.45
N LYS A 24 9.11 9.48 -2.06
CA LYS A 24 9.59 10.74 -2.63
C LYS A 24 11.04 11.05 -2.25
N TYR A 25 11.56 10.42 -1.19
CA TYR A 25 12.91 10.67 -0.68
C TYR A 25 13.91 9.65 -1.25
N ASN A 26 14.99 10.14 -1.85
CA ASN A 26 15.96 9.29 -2.57
C ASN A 26 16.92 8.52 -1.65
N ASP A 27 16.99 8.90 -0.38
CA ASP A 27 17.85 8.35 0.67
C ASP A 27 17.11 7.38 1.61
N ILE A 28 15.84 7.06 1.30
CA ILE A 28 15.00 6.14 2.06
C ILE A 28 14.68 4.91 1.20
N ASP A 29 14.90 3.73 1.76
CA ASP A 29 14.37 2.47 1.24
C ASP A 29 13.21 2.02 2.14
N VAL A 30 12.04 1.75 1.54
CA VAL A 30 10.80 1.43 2.27
C VAL A 30 10.45 -0.03 2.09
N ILE A 31 10.08 -0.69 3.19
CA ILE A 31 9.54 -2.05 3.19
C ILE A 31 8.13 -1.98 3.77
N LEU A 32 7.13 -2.35 2.97
CA LEU A 32 5.75 -2.56 3.44
C LEU A 32 5.55 -4.05 3.74
N ILE A 33 5.03 -4.36 4.93
CA ILE A 33 4.65 -5.71 5.33
C ILE A 33 3.17 -5.73 5.62
N ASP A 34 2.40 -6.58 4.94
CA ASP A 34 1.01 -6.86 5.29
C ASP A 34 0.63 -8.29 4.92
N LYS A 35 -0.09 -8.96 5.82
CA LYS A 35 -0.62 -10.32 5.61
C LYS A 35 -1.53 -10.44 4.38
N SER A 36 -2.13 -9.33 3.95
CA SER A 36 -2.98 -9.23 2.78
C SER A 36 -2.21 -8.58 1.63
N ARG A 37 -2.39 -9.13 0.43
CA ARG A 37 -1.80 -8.56 -0.79
C ARG A 37 -2.58 -7.35 -1.33
N PHE A 38 -3.69 -7.00 -0.71
CA PHE A 38 -4.50 -5.84 -1.08
C PHE A 38 -5.06 -5.11 0.14
N HIS A 39 -5.25 -3.80 0.00
CA HIS A 39 -6.01 -2.98 0.92
C HIS A 39 -7.43 -2.76 0.37
N TYR A 40 -8.45 -3.21 1.10
CA TYR A 40 -9.83 -2.89 0.72
C TYR A 40 -10.26 -1.55 1.30
N LEU A 41 -10.97 -0.77 0.50
CA LEU A 41 -11.45 0.55 0.85
C LEU A 41 -12.71 0.42 1.70
N GLN A 42 -12.53 0.27 3.02
CA GLN A 42 -13.59 -0.03 3.98
C GLN A 42 -14.83 0.90 3.87
N PRO A 43 -14.70 2.22 3.67
CA PRO A 43 -15.84 3.12 3.49
C PRO A 43 -16.70 2.78 2.27
N GLN A 44 -16.13 2.18 1.21
CA GLN A 44 -16.85 1.81 -0.02
C GLN A 44 -17.39 0.38 0.00
N ALA A 45 -17.24 -0.36 1.10
CA ALA A 45 -17.73 -1.73 1.20
C ALA A 45 -19.24 -1.85 0.93
N HIS A 46 -20.02 -0.82 1.31
CA HIS A 46 -21.47 -0.79 1.10
C HIS A 46 -21.85 -0.78 -0.39
N GLU A 47 -21.10 -0.09 -1.24
CA GLU A 47 -21.35 -0.04 -2.69
C GLU A 47 -21.09 -1.40 -3.34
N PHE A 48 -20.05 -2.11 -2.89
CA PHE A 48 -19.75 -3.47 -3.35
C PHE A 48 -20.85 -4.45 -2.93
N ILE A 49 -21.30 -4.39 -1.67
CA ILE A 49 -22.39 -5.24 -1.16
C ILE A 49 -23.69 -4.97 -1.93
N ALA A 50 -23.97 -3.72 -2.29
CA ALA A 50 -25.13 -3.33 -3.10
C ALA A 50 -25.02 -3.78 -4.57
N GLY A 51 -23.85 -4.29 -5.02
CA GLY A 51 -23.61 -4.70 -6.40
C GLY A 51 -23.36 -3.53 -7.36
N ASN A 52 -23.13 -2.32 -6.85
CA ASN A 52 -22.91 -1.13 -7.67
C ASN A 52 -21.48 -1.04 -8.23
N VAL A 53 -20.51 -1.67 -7.56
CA VAL A 53 -19.09 -1.69 -7.94
C VAL A 53 -18.50 -3.09 -7.77
N LYS A 54 -17.37 -3.36 -8.43
CA LYS A 54 -16.62 -4.62 -8.28
C LYS A 54 -15.59 -4.49 -7.17
N LEU A 55 -15.09 -5.62 -6.66
CA LEU A 55 -14.06 -5.63 -5.62
C LEU A 55 -12.78 -4.88 -6.05
N ASN A 56 -12.39 -5.00 -7.32
CA ASN A 56 -11.22 -4.28 -7.86
C ASN A 56 -11.40 -2.76 -7.87
N ASP A 57 -12.64 -2.26 -7.88
CA ASP A 57 -12.92 -0.82 -7.84
C ASP A 57 -12.72 -0.25 -6.42
N ILE A 58 -12.76 -1.13 -5.41
CA ILE A 58 -12.64 -0.78 -3.98
C ILE A 58 -11.43 -1.47 -3.32
N ALA A 59 -10.43 -1.88 -4.09
CA ALA A 59 -9.24 -2.53 -3.57
C ALA A 59 -7.96 -1.98 -4.22
N ILE A 60 -6.96 -1.71 -3.40
CA ILE A 60 -5.62 -1.37 -3.83
C ILE A 60 -4.78 -2.63 -3.78
N ASP A 61 -4.27 -3.09 -4.92
CA ASP A 61 -3.25 -4.14 -4.98
C ASP A 61 -1.94 -3.59 -4.39
N LEU A 62 -1.56 -4.06 -3.20
CA LEU A 62 -0.39 -3.57 -2.49
C LEU A 62 0.91 -3.98 -3.19
N VAL A 63 0.92 -5.11 -3.89
CA VAL A 63 2.09 -5.57 -4.63
C VAL A 63 2.31 -4.66 -5.84
N ALA A 64 1.26 -4.43 -6.63
CA ALA A 64 1.34 -3.53 -7.78
C ALA A 64 1.63 -2.09 -7.36
N PHE A 65 0.98 -1.61 -6.29
CA PHE A 65 1.22 -0.29 -5.72
C PHE A 65 2.68 -0.11 -5.29
N CYS A 66 3.24 -1.02 -4.48
CA CYS A 66 4.64 -0.94 -4.08
C CYS A 66 5.59 -1.05 -5.27
N SER A 67 5.29 -1.89 -6.26
CA SER A 67 6.12 -2.06 -7.47
C SER A 67 6.18 -0.81 -8.35
N SER A 68 5.24 0.13 -8.20
CA SER A 68 5.26 1.40 -8.92
C SER A 68 6.38 2.34 -8.45
N PHE A 69 7.01 2.05 -7.30
CA PHE A 69 8.07 2.86 -6.74
C PHE A 69 9.42 2.13 -6.79
N LYS A 70 10.48 2.85 -7.18
CA LYS A 70 11.83 2.28 -7.37
C LYS A 70 12.48 1.72 -6.10
N ARG A 71 12.08 2.20 -4.92
CA ARG A 71 12.72 1.90 -3.62
C ARG A 71 11.75 1.36 -2.57
N VAL A 72 10.64 0.77 -3.02
CA VAL A 72 9.65 0.17 -2.14
C VAL A 72 9.63 -1.33 -2.41
N SER A 73 9.56 -2.12 -1.36
CA SER A 73 9.39 -3.58 -1.44
C SER A 73 8.22 -4.01 -0.58
N PHE A 74 7.48 -5.03 -1.03
CA PHE A 74 6.35 -5.60 -0.32
C PHE A 74 6.68 -7.01 0.18
N PHE A 75 6.25 -7.34 1.40
CA PHE A 75 6.32 -8.68 1.98
C PHE A 75 4.98 -9.05 2.62
N GLU A 76 4.63 -10.33 2.57
CA GLU A 76 3.45 -10.92 3.22
C GLU A 76 3.78 -11.44 4.63
#